data_AF-A0A5S6Q3K7-F1
#
_entry.id   AF-A0A5S6Q3K7-F1
#
_cell.length_a   1.000
_cell.length_b   1.000
_cell.length_c   1.000
_cell.angle_alpha   90.00
_cell.angle_beta   90.00
_cell.angle_gamma   90.00
#
_symmetry.space_group_name_H-M   'P 1'
#
loop_
_entity.id
_entity.type
_entity.pdbx_description
1 polymer ?
#
loop_
_entity_poly.entity_id
_entity_poly.type
_entity_poly.pdbx_seq_one_letter_code
_entity_poly.pdbx_strand_id
1 'polypeptide(L)'
;MHRLFVLLVTLKVDVNLYIRNEKIFGNATISNFDTRLLKHKVRTDEDMLDVLSGFTKMILQHYLNSMLANGFAVPDLGGFKFVQPSLRTISDGIVIETDAKMDEAFLRSLMGGATEASKHRSRVS
;
A
#
# COMPACT_ATOMS: atom_id res chain seq x y z
N MET A 1 0.81 -12.93 33.84
CA MET A 1 -0.25 -12.10 33.21
C MET A 1 -1.59 -12.80 33.35
N HIS A 2 -2.60 -12.17 33.94
CA HIS A 2 -3.97 -12.72 33.99
C HIS A 2 -4.76 -12.16 32.80
N ARG A 3 -5.30 -13.05 31.95
CA ARG A 3 -6.18 -12.66 30.83
C ARG A 3 -7.58 -12.38 31.39
N LEU A 4 -8.05 -11.15 31.24
CA LEU A 4 -9.37 -10.69 31.73
C LEU A 4 -10.49 -11.18 30.82
N PHE A 5 -10.27 -11.12 29.51
CA PHE A 5 -11.15 -11.65 28.47
C PHE A 5 -10.36 -12.04 27.23
N VAL A 6 -10.95 -12.90 26.39
CA VAL A 6 -10.44 -13.30 25.08
C VAL A 6 -11.56 -13.10 24.08
N LEU A 7 -11.30 -12.28 23.06
CA LEU A 7 -12.25 -12.00 21.98
C LEU A 7 -11.72 -12.60 20.68
N LEU A 8 -12.61 -13.24 19.94
CA LEU A 8 -12.41 -13.53 18.53
C LEU A 8 -13.01 -12.36 17.74
N VAL A 9 -12.20 -11.73 16.90
CA VAL A 9 -12.65 -10.64 16.03
C VAL A 9 -12.63 -11.14 14.59
N THR A 10 -13.77 -11.09 13.93
CA THR A 10 -13.88 -11.33 12.48
C THR A 10 -14.18 -10.02 11.80
N LEU A 11 -13.30 -9.60 10.90
CA LEU A 11 -13.41 -8.32 10.22
C LEU A 11 -13.44 -8.53 8.70
N LYS A 12 -14.24 -7.71 8.03
CA LYS A 12 -14.23 -7.57 6.57
C LYS A 12 -13.94 -6.11 6.25
N VAL A 13 -12.93 -5.89 5.41
CA VAL A 13 -12.47 -4.55 5.03
C VAL A 13 -12.54 -4.44 3.52
N ASP A 14 -13.19 -3.39 3.06
CA ASP A 14 -13.21 -3.01 1.66
C ASP A 14 -12.15 -1.92 1.46
N VAL A 15 -11.15 -2.21 0.63
CA VAL A 15 -10.00 -1.33 0.39
C VAL A 15 -10.04 -0.81 -1.03
N ASN A 16 -10.07 0.51 -1.18
CA ASN A 16 -9.94 1.20 -2.45
C ASN A 16 -8.54 1.78 -2.58
N LEU A 17 -7.79 1.34 -3.58
CA LEU A 17 -6.43 1.77 -3.84
C LEU A 17 -6.37 2.63 -5.10
N TYR A 18 -5.45 3.59 -5.12
CA TYR A 18 -5.17 4.43 -6.29
C TYR A 18 -3.71 4.86 -6.30
N ILE A 19 -3.19 5.21 -7.47
CA ILE A 19 -1.79 5.60 -7.65
C ILE A 19 -1.67 7.07 -8.04
N ARG A 20 -0.75 7.79 -7.41
CA ARG A 20 -0.43 9.19 -7.70
C ARG A 20 1.01 9.48 -7.33
N ASN A 21 1.74 10.24 -8.16
CA ASN A 21 3.12 10.66 -7.88
C ASN A 21 4.02 9.47 -7.46
N GLU A 22 3.94 8.35 -8.19
CA GLU A 22 4.73 7.13 -7.93
C GLU A 22 4.52 6.53 -6.52
N LYS A 23 3.38 6.83 -5.91
CA LYS A 23 2.93 6.26 -4.64
C LYS A 23 1.54 5.69 -4.76
N ILE A 24 1.33 4.55 -4.10
CA ILE A 24 0.02 3.92 -3.95
C ILE A 24 -0.61 4.44 -2.67
N PHE A 25 -1.78 5.03 -2.79
CA PHE A 25 -2.61 5.49 -1.68
C PHE A 25 -3.88 4.65 -1.61
N GLY A 26 -4.64 4.83 -0.55
CA GLY A 26 -5.95 4.20 -0.48
C GLY A 26 -6.84 4.72 0.63
N ASN A 27 -8.02 4.12 0.69
CA ASN A 27 -8.99 4.26 1.76
C ASN A 27 -9.60 2.89 2.05
N ALA A 28 -9.78 2.59 3.33
CA ALA A 28 -10.35 1.37 3.84
C ALA A 28 -11.63 1.67 4.63
N THR A 29 -12.66 0.87 4.37
CA THR A 29 -13.91 0.89 5.12
C THR A 29 -14.12 -0.49 5.73
N ILE A 30 -14.37 -0.55 7.03
CA ILE A 30 -14.69 -1.80 7.71
C ILE A 30 -16.19 -2.06 7.54
N SER A 31 -16.55 -2.90 6.58
CA SER A 31 -17.95 -3.25 6.29
C SER A 31 -18.56 -4.20 7.32
N ASN A 32 -17.75 -5.09 7.91
CA ASN A 32 -18.19 -5.97 8.99
C ASN A 32 -17.12 -6.05 10.09
N PHE A 33 -17.58 -6.03 11.35
CA PHE A 33 -16.75 -6.19 12.54
C PHE A 33 -17.55 -6.99 13.58
N ASP A 34 -17.38 -8.31 13.58
CA ASP A 34 -18.03 -9.24 14.51
C ASP A 34 -17.07 -9.58 15.64
N THR A 35 -17.53 -9.49 16.88
CA THR A 35 -16.76 -9.79 18.09
C THR A 35 -17.43 -10.87 18.90
N ARG A 36 -16.73 -11.96 19.16
CA ARG A 36 -17.23 -13.08 19.96
C ARG A 36 -16.37 -13.30 21.20
N LEU A 37 -17.00 -13.37 22.36
CA LEU A 37 -16.33 -13.62 23.63
C LEU A 37 -16.03 -15.11 23.80
N LEU A 38 -14.76 -15.48 23.82
CA LEU A 38 -14.32 -16.87 23.98
C LEU A 38 -14.09 -17.26 25.44
N LYS A 39 -13.57 -16.34 26.25
CA LYS A 39 -13.32 -16.53 27.69
C LYS A 39 -13.44 -15.20 28.41
N HIS A 40 -14.01 -15.19 29.60
CA HIS A 40 -14.03 -14.02 30.48
C HIS A 40 -13.87 -14.45 31.93
N LYS A 41 -13.12 -13.66 32.70
CA LYS A 41 -13.01 -13.80 34.17
C LYS A 41 -13.87 -12.81 34.93
N VAL A 42 -14.47 -11.85 34.22
CA VAL A 42 -15.26 -10.75 34.79
C VAL A 42 -16.66 -10.80 34.16
N ARG A 43 -17.71 -10.56 34.95
CA ARG A 43 -19.06 -10.35 34.41
C ARG A 43 -18.98 -9.16 33.44
N THR A 44 -19.15 -9.44 32.17
CA THR A 44 -19.13 -8.44 31.12
C THR A 44 -20.55 -8.33 30.61
N ASP A 45 -21.11 -7.13 30.62
CA ASP A 45 -22.43 -6.88 30.04
C ASP A 45 -22.31 -6.84 28.52
N GLU A 46 -23.30 -7.34 27.78
CA GLU A 46 -23.28 -7.38 26.31
C GLU A 46 -23.15 -5.97 25.74
N ASP A 47 -23.85 -5.00 26.34
CA ASP A 47 -23.77 -3.58 25.99
C ASP A 47 -22.35 -3.02 26.09
N MET A 48 -21.57 -3.45 27.08
CA MET A 48 -20.19 -3.00 27.26
C MET A 48 -19.28 -3.54 26.16
N LEU A 49 -19.51 -4.78 25.72
CA LEU A 49 -18.76 -5.38 24.62
C LEU A 49 -19.09 -4.73 23.29
N ASP A 50 -20.35 -4.39 23.06
CA ASP A 50 -20.77 -3.69 21.85
C ASP A 50 -20.15 -2.29 21.75
N VAL A 51 -20.11 -1.55 22.85
CA VAL A 51 -19.43 -0.25 22.90
C VAL A 51 -17.93 -0.42 22.63
N LEU A 52 -17.27 -1.37 23.29
CA LEU A 52 -15.85 -1.65 23.08
C LEU A 52 -15.56 -2.04 21.62
N SER A 53 -16.43 -2.85 21.03
CA SER A 53 -16.36 -3.30 19.65
C SER A 53 -16.47 -2.13 18.67
N GLY A 54 -17.44 -1.23 18.88
CA GLY A 54 -17.62 -0.01 18.09
C GLY A 54 -16.40 0.92 18.15
N PHE A 55 -15.87 1.17 19.35
CA PHE A 55 -14.64 1.96 19.51
C PHE A 55 -13.44 1.30 18.83
N THR A 56 -13.30 -0.02 18.98
CA THR A 56 -12.20 -0.78 18.35
C THR A 56 -12.29 -0.69 16.83
N LYS A 57 -13.48 -0.86 16.25
CA LYS A 57 -13.73 -0.68 14.82
C LYS A 57 -13.31 0.72 14.35
N MET A 58 -13.72 1.76 15.08
CA MET A 58 -13.40 3.15 14.74
C MET A 58 -11.89 3.41 14.75
N ILE A 59 -11.20 2.98 15.81
CA ILE A 59 -9.75 3.14 15.95
C ILE A 59 -9.01 2.38 14.84
N LEU A 60 -9.41 1.13 14.57
CA LEU A 60 -8.82 0.32 13.51
C LEU A 60 -9.01 0.94 12.13
N GLN A 61 -10.22 1.41 11.81
CA GLN A 61 -10.48 2.07 10.53
C GLN A 61 -9.67 3.36 10.39
N HIS A 62 -9.58 4.17 11.45
CA HIS A 62 -8.76 5.36 11.45
C HIS A 62 -7.28 5.02 11.20
N TYR A 63 -6.74 4.04 11.91
CA TYR A 63 -5.36 3.62 11.78
C TYR A 63 -5.05 3.08 10.37
N LEU A 64 -5.91 2.21 9.82
CA LEU A 64 -5.78 1.71 8.45
C LEU A 64 -5.75 2.87 7.44
N ASN A 65 -6.65 3.83 7.59
CA ASN A 65 -6.71 4.98 6.70
C ASN A 65 -5.50 5.91 6.84
N SER A 66 -4.98 6.10 8.05
CA SER A 66 -3.74 6.83 8.26
C SER A 66 -2.55 6.15 7.58
N MET A 67 -2.46 4.81 7.64
CA MET A 67 -1.41 4.06 6.94
C MET A 67 -1.55 4.20 5.42
N LEU A 68 -2.76 4.04 4.87
CA LEU A 68 -3.02 4.17 3.44
C LEU A 68 -2.84 5.61 2.93
N ALA A 69 -3.06 6.63 3.78
CA ALA A 69 -2.87 8.03 3.46
C ALA A 69 -1.39 8.43 3.37
N ASN A 70 -0.50 7.78 4.13
CA ASN A 70 0.96 8.00 4.00
C ASN A 70 1.49 7.54 2.63
N GLY A 71 0.81 6.55 2.05
CA GLY A 71 1.12 5.96 0.76
C GLY A 71 2.34 5.03 0.77
N PHE A 72 2.36 4.09 -0.16
CA PHE A 72 3.46 3.15 -0.36
C PHE A 72 4.25 3.57 -1.59
N ALA A 73 5.57 3.64 -1.48
CA ALA A 73 6.42 3.95 -2.62
C ALA A 73 6.41 2.77 -3.62
N VAL A 74 6.25 3.08 -4.91
CA VAL A 74 6.47 2.10 -5.97
C VAL A 74 7.99 1.99 -6.24
N PRO A 75 8.52 0.80 -6.56
CA PRO A 75 9.93 0.66 -6.91
C PRO A 75 10.34 1.57 -8.07
N ASP A 76 11.50 2.21 -7.95
CA ASP A 76 12.12 2.97 -9.04
C ASP A 76 12.53 2.02 -10.17
N LEU A 77 12.17 2.36 -11.41
CA LEU A 77 12.53 1.60 -12.61
C LEU A 77 13.87 2.05 -13.23
N GLY A 78 14.64 2.90 -12.56
CA GLY A 78 16.01 3.22 -12.95
C GLY A 78 16.06 4.10 -14.20
N GLY A 79 15.48 5.31 -14.10
CA GLY A 79 15.50 6.28 -15.20
C GLY A 79 14.25 6.26 -16.08
N PHE A 80 13.18 5.59 -15.65
CA PHE A 80 11.86 5.67 -16.27
C PHE A 80 10.85 6.28 -15.30
N LYS A 81 10.01 7.17 -15.81
CA LYS A 81 8.89 7.79 -15.08
C LYS A 81 7.58 7.22 -15.57
N PHE A 82 6.64 7.07 -14.64
CA PHE A 82 5.30 6.59 -14.97
C PHE A 82 4.49 7.69 -15.64
N VAL A 83 3.84 7.36 -16.74
CA VAL A 83 2.91 8.21 -17.47
C VAL A 83 1.53 7.56 -17.38
N GLN A 84 0.61 8.27 -16.73
CA GLN A 84 -0.79 7.84 -16.56
C GLN A 84 -0.93 6.43 -15.96
N PRO A 85 -0.34 6.16 -14.78
CA PRO A 85 -0.44 4.84 -14.18
C PRO A 85 -1.88 4.56 -13.74
N SER A 86 -2.34 3.35 -14.02
CA SER A 86 -3.59 2.78 -13.53
C SER A 86 -3.30 1.61 -12.59
N LEU A 87 -4.18 1.39 -11.63
CA LEU A 87 -4.01 0.38 -10.58
C LEU A 87 -5.22 -0.55 -10.56
N ARG A 88 -4.97 -1.86 -10.55
CA ARG A 88 -6.00 -2.89 -10.49
C ARG A 88 -5.65 -3.90 -9.40
N THR A 89 -6.64 -4.26 -8.59
CA THR A 89 -6.50 -5.32 -7.58
C THR A 89 -6.92 -6.65 -8.20
N ILE A 90 -6.08 -7.67 -8.05
CA ILE A 90 -6.36 -9.07 -8.41
C ILE A 90 -6.34 -9.93 -7.14
N SER A 91 -6.66 -11.22 -7.25
CA SER A 91 -6.86 -12.12 -6.10
C SER A 91 -5.69 -12.18 -5.12
N ASP A 92 -4.45 -12.02 -5.60
CA ASP A 92 -3.21 -12.20 -4.86
C ASP A 92 -2.19 -11.07 -5.08
N GLY A 93 -2.61 -9.94 -5.67
CA GLY A 93 -1.68 -8.89 -6.05
C GLY A 93 -2.30 -7.57 -6.48
N ILE A 94 -1.41 -6.61 -6.70
CA ILE A 94 -1.73 -5.30 -7.26
C ILE A 94 -1.00 -5.19 -8.59
N VAL A 95 -1.75 -4.92 -9.64
CA VAL A 95 -1.21 -4.68 -10.99
C VAL A 95 -1.16 -3.17 -11.23
N ILE A 96 0.00 -2.68 -11.63
CA ILE A 96 0.20 -1.30 -12.08
C ILE A 96 0.45 -1.35 -13.58
N GLU A 97 -0.46 -0.75 -14.36
CA GLU A 97 -0.31 -0.59 -15.80
C GLU A 97 -0.02 0.88 -16.08
N THR A 98 1.06 1.17 -16.80
CA THR A 98 1.49 2.54 -17.08
C THR A 98 2.25 2.59 -18.40
N ASP A 99 2.22 3.74 -19.06
CA ASP A 99 3.22 4.06 -20.06
C ASP A 99 4.51 4.50 -19.33
N ALA A 100 5.66 4.24 -19.93
CA ALA A 100 6.95 4.63 -19.37
C ALA A 100 7.59 5.73 -20.23
N LYS A 101 7.98 6.83 -19.59
CA LYS A 101 8.80 7.86 -20.23
C LYS A 101 10.22 7.77 -19.70
N MET A 102 11.18 7.64 -20.61
CA MET A 102 12.59 7.69 -20.24
C MET A 102 12.98 9.09 -19.76
N ASP A 103 13.71 9.15 -18.65
CA ASP A 103 14.19 10.39 -18.07
C ASP A 103 15.32 10.98 -18.92
N GLU A 104 15.37 12.31 -19.03
CA GLU A 104 16.37 12.98 -19.86
C GLU A 104 17.80 12.76 -19.34
N ALA A 105 18.00 12.68 -18.02
CA ALA A 105 19.30 12.40 -17.45
C ALA A 105 19.80 11.00 -17.86
N PHE A 106 18.89 10.03 -17.88
CA PHE A 106 19.17 8.67 -18.33
C PHE A 106 19.42 8.61 -19.85
N LEU A 107 18.64 9.32 -20.67
CA LEU A 107 18.91 9.47 -22.10
C LEU A 107 20.30 10.07 -22.37
N ARG A 108 20.69 11.12 -21.62
CA ARG A 108 22.00 11.76 -21.75
C ARG A 108 23.14 10.84 -21.34
N SER A 109 22.97 10.03 -20.28
CA SER A 109 24.01 9.07 -19.88
C SER A 109 24.23 7.98 -20.95
N LEU A 110 23.14 7.50 -21.58
CA LEU A 110 23.22 6.54 -22.68
C LEU A 110 23.91 7.15 -23.92
N MET A 111 23.55 8.39 -24.30
CA MET A 111 24.15 9.07 -25.44
C MET A 111 25.62 9.45 -25.19
N GLY A 112 25.95 9.93 -23.98
CA GLY A 112 27.32 10.30 -23.60
C GLY A 112 28.28 9.10 -23.67
N GLY A 113 27.86 7.94 -23.15
CA GLY A 113 28.62 6.69 -23.26
C GLY A 113 28.79 6.21 -24.72
N ALA A 114 27.78 6.40 -25.57
CA ALA A 114 27.85 6.06 -26.99
C ALA A 114 28.88 6.93 -27.75
N THR A 115 29.04 8.21 -27.36
CA THR A 115 30.01 9.11 -27.99
C THR A 115 31.46 8.82 -27.58
N GLU A 116 31.71 8.34 -26.36
CA GLU A 116 33.06 7.93 -25.92
C GLU A 116 33.50 6.60 -26.54
N ALA A 117 32.60 5.63 -26.67
CA ALA A 117 32.87 4.35 -27.35
C ALA A 117 33.20 4.53 -28.85
N SER A 118 32.55 5.49 -29.51
CA SER A 118 32.83 5.85 -30.92
C SER A 118 34.23 6.48 -31.09
N LYS A 119 34.63 7.38 -30.18
CA LYS A 119 35.97 7.98 -30.19
C LYS A 119 37.09 6.96 -29.99
N HIS A 120 36.85 5.88 -29.25
CA HIS A 120 37.85 4.84 -29.04
C HIS A 120 38.05 3.94 -30.28
N ARG A 121 37.00 3.68 -31.07
CA ARG A 121 37.15 2.95 -32.35
C ARG A 121 37.79 3.77 -33.47
N SER A 122 37.59 5.08 -33.50
CA SER A 122 38.20 5.97 -34.52
C SER A 122 39.71 6.21 -34.34
N ARG A 123 40.30 5.81 -33.20
CA ARG A 123 41.74 6.00 -32.93
C ARG A 123 42.60 4.76 -33.22
N VAL A 124 41.99 3.66 -33.68
CA VAL A 124 42.66 2.38 -33.94
C VAL A 124 42.62 1.99 -35.43
N SER A 125 42.26 2.91 -36.31
CA SER A 125 42.26 2.73 -37.77
C SER A 125 43.21 3.70 -38.44
#